data_AF-A0A6B3EUW9-F1
#
_entry.id   AF-A0A6B3EUW9-F1
#
_cell.length_a   1.000
_cell.length_b   1.000
_cell.length_c   1.000
_cell.angle_alpha   90.00
_cell.angle_beta   90.00
_cell.angle_gamma   90.00
#
_symmetry.space_group_name_H-M   'P 1'
#
loop_
_entity.id
_entity.type
_entity.pdbx_description
1 polymer ?
#
loop_
_entity_poly.entity_id
_entity_poly.type
_entity_poly.pdbx_seq_one_letter_code
_entity_poly.pdbx_strand_id
1 'polypeptide(L)'
;GAVVLVDTRRLADSFAAIDYFERRGIPFLVAVNRFDGADDHPLAEIRAALDLDPHVPLVPCDARQRDSVKAVLIEVVEHARRHALAGRESRTAH
;
A
#
# COMPACT_ATOMS: atom_id res chain seq x y z
N GLY A 1 -9.71 -0.40 5.41
CA GLY A 1 -8.33 -0.19 4.97
C GLY A 1 -8.27 0.98 4.04
N ALA A 2 -7.07 1.49 3.76
CA ALA A 2 -6.82 2.59 2.82
C ALA A 2 -5.83 2.19 1.72
N VAL A 3 -5.85 2.91 0.60
CA VAL A 3 -4.88 2.75 -0.50
C VAL A 3 -4.12 4.06 -0.64
N VAL A 4 -2.80 3.99 -0.60
CA VAL A 4 -1.91 5.09 -0.99
C VAL A 4 -1.44 4.83 -2.42
N LEU A 5 -1.91 5.62 -3.37
CA LEU A 5 -1.48 5.52 -4.77
C LEU A 5 -0.23 6.39 -4.96
N VAL A 6 0.89 5.77 -5.34
CA VAL A 6 2.18 6.44 -5.49
C VAL A 6 2.62 6.49 -6.93
N ASP A 7 3.12 7.63 -7.39
CA ASP A 7 3.71 7.80 -8.72
C ASP A 7 5.24 7.80 -8.59
N THR A 8 5.94 6.94 -9.33
CA THR A 8 7.40 6.82 -9.25
C THR A 8 8.12 8.11 -9.64
N ARG A 9 7.49 9.00 -10.41
CA ARG A 9 8.04 10.31 -10.80
C ARG A 9 7.98 11.34 -9.67
N ARG A 10 7.11 11.11 -8.68
CA ARG A 10 6.82 12.05 -7.58
C ARG A 10 6.69 11.31 -6.25
N LEU A 11 7.61 10.36 -6.02
CA LEU A 11 7.52 9.45 -4.89
C LEU A 11 7.43 10.17 -3.53
N ALA A 12 8.16 11.29 -3.39
CA ALA A 12 8.22 12.07 -2.15
C ALA A 12 6.87 12.64 -1.69
N ASP A 13 5.93 12.88 -2.62
CA ASP A 13 4.59 13.38 -2.28
C ASP A 13 3.77 12.35 -1.47
N SER A 14 4.21 11.10 -1.46
CA SER A 14 3.52 9.98 -0.82
C SER A 14 3.97 9.76 0.63
N PHE A 15 5.13 10.27 1.04
CA PHE A 15 5.70 10.02 2.36
C PHE A 15 4.77 10.47 3.49
N ALA A 16 4.21 11.68 3.40
CA ALA A 16 3.31 12.20 4.42
C ALA A 16 2.03 11.36 4.59
N ALA A 17 1.54 10.76 3.50
CA ALA A 17 0.38 9.87 3.55
C ALA A 17 0.73 8.53 4.21
N ILE A 18 1.88 7.96 3.87
CA ILE A 18 2.38 6.70 4.48
C ILE A 18 2.57 6.88 5.98
N ASP A 19 3.32 7.91 6.39
CA ASP A 19 3.56 8.28 7.79
C ASP A 19 2.25 8.40 8.60
N TYR A 20 1.23 9.01 7.99
CA TYR A 20 -0.07 9.19 8.65
C TYR A 20 -0.74 7.86 8.97
N PHE A 21 -0.74 6.90 8.04
CA PHE A 21 -1.39 5.60 8.25
C PHE A 21 -0.59 4.73 9.23
N GLU A 22 0.73 4.72 9.11
CA GLU A 22 1.62 3.97 10.00
C GLU A 22 1.47 4.42 11.45
N ARG A 23 1.57 5.72 11.72
CA ARG A 23 1.46 6.29 13.08
C ARG A 23 0.11 6.01 13.74
N ARG A 24 -0.94 5.81 12.94
CA ARG A 24 -2.29 5.52 13.44
C ARG A 24 -2.64 4.03 13.47
N GLY A 25 -1.75 3.16 12.99
CA GLY A 25 -2.02 1.72 12.87
C GLY A 25 -3.25 1.42 12.02
N ILE A 26 -3.56 2.27 11.05
CA ILE A 26 -4.70 2.08 10.15
C ILE A 26 -4.22 1.14 9.03
N PRO A 27 -4.86 -0.02 8.79
CA PRO A 27 -4.43 -0.94 7.75
C PRO A 27 -4.49 -0.27 6.37
N PHE A 28 -3.39 -0.28 5.65
CA PHE A 28 -3.28 0.31 4.32
C PHE A 28 -2.39 -0.53 3.42
N LEU A 29 -2.47 -0.27 2.13
CA LEU A 29 -1.48 -0.75 1.16
C LEU A 29 -0.98 0.41 0.32
N VAL A 30 0.15 0.20 -0.34
CA VAL A 30 0.73 1.11 -1.31
C VAL A 30 0.55 0.53 -2.71
N ALA A 31 -0.09 1.28 -3.59
CA ALA A 31 -0.25 0.94 -5.00
C ALA A 31 0.69 1.80 -5.85
N VAL A 32 1.66 1.19 -6.51
CA VAL A 32 2.59 1.89 -7.42
C VAL A 32 1.91 2.10 -8.75
N ASN A 33 1.52 3.34 -9.03
CA ASN A 33 0.91 3.74 -10.28
C ASN A 33 1.95 3.73 -11.41
N ARG A 34 1.84 2.75 -12.31
CA ARG A 34 2.70 2.56 -13.47
C ARG A 34 1.86 2.80 -14.72
N PHE A 35 2.06 3.94 -15.36
CA PHE A 35 1.43 4.28 -16.62
C PHE A 35 2.42 5.01 -17.53
N ASP A 36 2.27 4.84 -18.85
CA ASP A 36 2.99 5.52 -19.94
C ASP A 36 4.37 6.08 -19.57
N GLY A 37 5.42 5.25 -19.72
CA GLY A 37 6.80 5.70 -19.50
C GLY A 37 7.16 5.96 -18.03
N ALA A 38 6.34 5.52 -17.08
CA ALA A 38 6.77 5.39 -15.68
C ALA A 38 7.99 4.46 -15.62
N ASP A 39 9.04 4.90 -14.91
CA ASP A 39 10.24 4.10 -14.72
C ASP A 39 9.88 2.74 -14.12
N ASP A 40 10.37 1.67 -14.74
CA ASP A 40 10.15 0.29 -14.28
C ASP A 40 11.12 -0.08 -13.16
N HIS A 41 11.13 0.74 -12.10
CA HIS A 41 11.89 0.46 -10.89
C HIS A 41 11.34 -0.81 -10.23
N PRO A 42 12.19 -1.79 -9.86
CA PRO A 42 11.77 -2.95 -9.09
C PRO A 42 11.01 -2.54 -7.82
N LEU A 43 9.96 -3.30 -7.46
CA LEU A 43 9.19 -3.00 -6.24
C LEU A 43 10.04 -2.99 -4.97
N ALA A 44 11.12 -3.77 -4.94
CA ALA A 44 12.07 -3.78 -3.83
C ALA A 44 12.78 -2.42 -3.66
N GLU A 45 13.16 -1.77 -4.76
CA GLU A 45 13.78 -0.44 -4.74
C GLU A 45 12.78 0.63 -4.32
N ILE A 46 11.55 0.56 -4.85
CA ILE A 46 10.48 1.47 -4.46
C ILE A 46 10.16 1.32 -2.96
N ARG A 47 10.10 0.09 -2.45
CA ARG A 47 9.91 -0.17 -1.01
C ARG A 47 11.02 0.49 -0.18
N ALA A 48 12.27 0.30 -0.58
CA ALA A 48 13.41 0.89 0.12
C ALA A 48 13.37 2.43 0.07
N ALA A 49 13.03 3.01 -1.08
CA ALA A 49 12.90 4.46 -1.25
C ALA A 49 11.74 5.06 -0.45
N LEU A 50 10.68 4.29 -0.19
CA LEU A 50 9.54 4.64 0.66
C LEU A 50 9.77 4.38 2.15
N ASP A 51 10.88 3.74 2.54
CA ASP A 51 11.12 3.21 3.89
C ASP A 51 9.93 2.36 4.41
N LEU A 52 9.30 1.61 3.51
CA LEU A 52 8.01 0.99 3.78
C LEU A 52 8.17 -0.33 4.54
N ASP A 53 7.47 -0.46 5.68
CA ASP A 53 7.52 -1.67 6.51
C ASP A 53 7.14 -2.94 5.71
N PRO A 54 7.91 -4.04 5.82
CA PRO A 54 7.65 -5.31 5.15
C PRO A 54 6.20 -5.82 5.20
N HIS A 55 5.44 -5.53 6.26
CA HIS A 55 4.05 -6.00 6.37
C HIS A 55 3.04 -5.19 5.54
N VAL A 56 3.40 -3.98 5.10
CA VAL A 56 2.53 -3.14 4.25
C VAL A 56 2.61 -3.64 2.81
N PRO A 57 1.52 -4.09 2.18
CA PRO A 57 1.56 -4.58 0.81
C PRO A 57 1.95 -3.46 -0.17
N LEU A 58 2.85 -3.79 -1.10
CA LEU A 58 3.26 -2.91 -2.19
C LEU A 58 2.93 -3.60 -3.52
N VAL A 59 1.98 -3.04 -4.27
CA VAL A 59 1.43 -3.69 -5.47
C VAL A 59 1.50 -2.77 -6.69
N PRO A 60 1.73 -3.28 -7.90
CA PRO A 60 1.64 -2.48 -9.11
C PRO A 60 0.17 -2.16 -9.44
N CYS A 61 -0.07 -0.98 -10.01
CA CYS A 61 -1.39 -0.51 -10.42
C CYS A 61 -1.26 0.36 -11.67
N ASP A 62 -2.17 0.27 -12.64
CA ASP A 62 -2.44 1.34 -13.59
C ASP A 62 -3.82 1.90 -13.27
N ALA A 63 -3.87 3.10 -12.68
CA ALA A 63 -5.11 3.72 -12.22
C ALA A 63 -6.12 4.01 -13.35
N ARG A 64 -5.68 3.97 -14.62
CA ARG A 64 -6.54 4.14 -15.80
C ARG A 64 -7.24 2.84 -16.20
N GLN A 65 -6.74 1.69 -15.73
CA GLN A 65 -7.26 0.38 -16.05
C GLN A 65 -8.17 -0.14 -14.94
N ARG A 66 -9.46 -0.29 -15.26
CA ARG A 66 -10.50 -0.70 -14.31
C ARG A 66 -10.16 -2.00 -13.58
N ASP A 67 -9.64 -3.00 -14.30
CA ASP A 67 -9.31 -4.30 -13.71
C ASP A 67 -8.09 -4.23 -12.78
N SER A 68 -7.13 -3.36 -13.09
CA SER A 68 -5.98 -3.10 -12.20
C SER A 68 -6.44 -2.45 -10.89
N VAL A 69 -7.28 -1.41 -10.97
CA VAL A 69 -7.87 -0.76 -9.78
C VAL A 69 -8.71 -1.75 -8.98
N LYS A 70 -9.51 -2.59 -9.64
CA LYS A 70 -10.31 -3.62 -8.97
C LYS A 70 -9.44 -4.59 -8.17
N ALA A 71 -8.30 -5.04 -8.72
CA ALA A 71 -7.38 -5.91 -8.01
C ALA A 71 -6.80 -5.24 -6.75
N VAL A 72 -6.41 -3.97 -6.84
CA VAL A 72 -5.94 -3.17 -5.70
C VAL A 72 -7.01 -3.06 -4.61
N LEU A 73 -8.27 -2.80 -4.99
CA LEU A 73 -9.38 -2.70 -4.05
C LEU A 73 -9.70 -4.04 -3.37
N ILE A 74 -9.54 -5.16 -4.06
CA ILE A 74 -9.68 -6.48 -3.44
C ILE A 74 -8.56 -6.70 -2.41
N GLU A 75 -7.31 -6.38 -2.76
CA GLU A 75 -6.16 -6.58 -1.87
C GLU A 75 -6.28 -5.74 -0.59
N VAL A 76 -6.74 -4.48 -0.66
CA VAL A 76 -6.89 -3.65 0.55
C VAL A 76 -7.97 -4.17 1.49
N VAL A 77 -9.04 -4.75 0.94
CA VAL A 77 -10.11 -5.37 1.73
C VAL A 77 -9.58 -6.61 2.44
N GLU A 78 -8.87 -7.48 1.73
CA GLU A 78 -8.28 -8.68 2.32
C GLU A 78 -7.19 -8.35 3.35
N HIS A 79 -6.33 -7.38 3.06
CA HIS A 79 -5.31 -6.91 4.01
C HIS A 79 -5.95 -6.35 5.28
N ALA A 80 -6.97 -5.49 5.15
CA ALA A 80 -7.68 -4.96 6.31
C ALA A 80 -8.38 -6.05 7.13
N ARG A 81 -8.92 -7.08 6.46
CA ARG A 81 -9.54 -8.24 7.13
C ARG A 81 -8.51 -9.05 7.92
N ARG A 82 -7.34 -9.35 7.34
CA ARG A 82 -6.22 -10.03 8.02
C ARG A 82 -5.77 -9.25 9.25
N HIS A 83 -5.61 -7.94 9.13
CA HIS A 83 -5.21 -7.07 10.24
C HIS A 83 -6.27 -7.01 11.36
N ALA A 84 -7.57 -6.97 11.01
CA ALA A 84 -8.65 -6.99 11.99
C ALA A 84 -8.71 -8.29 12.79
N LEU A 85 -8.35 -9.43 12.16
CA LEU A 85 -8.27 -10.74 12.83
C LEU A 85 -7.07 -10.81 13.78
N ALA A 86 -5.88 -10.39 13.35
CA ALA A 86 -4.69 -10.36 14.20
C ALA A 86 -4.87 -9.45 15.44
N GLY A 87 -5.54 -8.31 15.27
CA GLY A 87 -5.89 -7.42 16.37
C GLY A 87 -6.99 -7.95 17.31
N ARG A 88 -7.74 -9.00 16.94
CA ARG A 88 -8.70 -9.68 17.83
C ARG A 88 -8.00 -10.72 18.69
N GLU A 89 -7.12 -11.53 18.10
CA GLU A 89 -6.34 -12.55 18.80
C GLU A 89 -5.51 -11.92 19.95
N SER A 90 -4.89 -10.78 19.67
CA SER A 90 -4.09 -10.03 20.66
C SER A 90 -4.89 -9.48 21.85
N ARG A 91 -6.22 -9.31 21.73
CA ARG A 91 -7.11 -8.82 22.80
C ARG A 91 -7.70 -9.92 23.66
N THR A 92 -7.68 -11.17 23.20
CA THR A 92 -8.19 -12.34 23.94
C THR A 92 -7.13 -13.00 24.83
N ALA A 93 -5.86 -12.63 24.65
CA ALA A 93 -4.71 -13.16 25.38
C ALA A 93 -4.31 -12.30 26.61
N HIS A 94 -5.12 -11.29 26.97
CA HIS A 94 -4.96 -10.43 28.14
C HIS A 94 -6.24 -10.48 28.98
#